data_AF-A0A6B0TB75-F1
#
_entry.id   AF-A0A6B0TB75-F1
#
_cell.length_a   1.000
_cell.length_b   1.000
_cell.length_c   1.000
_cell.angle_alpha   90.00
_cell.angle_beta   90.00
_cell.angle_gamma   90.00
#
_symmetry.space_group_name_H-M   'P 1'
#
loop_
_entity.id
_entity.type
_entity.pdbx_description
1 polymer ?
#
loop_
_entity_poly.entity_id
_entity_poly.type
_entity_poly.pdbx_seq_one_letter_code
_entity_poly.pdbx_strand_id
1 'polypeptide(L)'
;MLGGTDDDATVEFERAISAVLGVTLMVAIVVLLASVVAGFVLTYDDQLREPEFDNATDGSINPWSNTDALLAPRDPTAGAENVRYRVRIEIKDANMEGDSLNELDVSVTTSDDMFSGTSASDIESFEVEKTDGTTLDIESDVDGWVVSDGGSSLQIQLSGSEYTNPSTGDVITVVFDGVANPNDPDTYDVTVVLNEGEDEQSGELEILARTESIRARPAERAGLVAAH
;
A
#
# COMPACT_ATOMS: atom_id res chain seq x y z
N MET A 1 -81.73 58.19 -9.48
CA MET A 1 -80.30 57.83 -9.67
C MET A 1 -80.22 56.33 -9.45
N LEU A 2 -80.26 55.52 -10.51
CA LEU A 2 -79.15 55.13 -11.42
C LEU A 2 -78.43 53.86 -10.93
N GLY A 3 -78.37 52.86 -11.81
CA GLY A 3 -77.56 51.63 -11.73
C GLY A 3 -78.39 50.41 -11.32
N GLY A 4 -78.71 49.44 -12.18
CA GLY A 4 -77.94 48.86 -13.30
C GLY A 4 -77.28 47.57 -12.80
N THR A 5 -77.92 46.40 -12.98
CA THR A 5 -77.65 45.37 -14.01
C THR A 5 -76.31 44.65 -13.93
N ASP A 6 -76.46 43.33 -13.83
CA ASP A 6 -75.70 42.25 -14.46
C ASP A 6 -74.48 41.61 -13.76
N ASP A 7 -74.56 40.27 -13.78
CA ASP A 7 -73.52 39.23 -13.85
C ASP A 7 -72.51 39.08 -12.71
N ASP A 8 -72.51 37.91 -12.08
CA ASP A 8 -71.64 36.82 -12.56
C ASP A 8 -71.89 35.54 -11.77
N ALA A 9 -72.10 34.44 -12.49
CA ALA A 9 -72.23 33.11 -11.95
C ALA A 9 -70.87 32.42 -12.03
N THR A 10 -70.16 32.33 -10.91
CA THR A 10 -69.01 31.43 -10.78
C THR A 10 -69.32 30.39 -9.71
N VAL A 11 -69.80 29.23 -10.18
CA VAL A 11 -69.90 28.01 -9.37
C VAL A 11 -68.48 27.55 -9.08
N GLU A 12 -68.00 27.84 -7.87
CA GLU A 12 -66.77 27.30 -7.32
C GLU A 12 -66.88 25.78 -7.19
N PHE A 13 -66.38 25.04 -8.16
CA PHE A 13 -66.02 23.65 -7.96
C PHE A 13 -64.70 23.62 -7.16
N GLU A 14 -64.78 23.88 -5.86
CA GLU A 14 -63.79 23.39 -4.89
C GLU A 14 -63.82 21.86 -4.94
N ARG A 15 -63.07 21.28 -5.88
CA ARG A 15 -62.75 19.85 -5.84
C ARG A 15 -61.95 19.63 -4.58
N ALA A 16 -62.61 19.16 -3.53
CA ALA A 16 -62.00 18.59 -2.35
C ALA A 16 -61.06 17.46 -2.81
N ILE A 17 -59.78 17.81 -2.97
CA ILE A 17 -58.72 16.83 -3.19
C ILE A 17 -58.66 16.05 -1.88
N SER A 18 -59.23 14.84 -1.91
CA SER A 18 -59.33 13.93 -0.77
C SER A 18 -57.97 13.83 -0.08
N ALA A 19 -57.94 14.03 1.24
CA ALA A 19 -56.72 13.91 2.05
C ALA A 19 -55.98 12.57 1.82
N VAL A 20 -56.72 11.54 1.42
CA VAL A 20 -56.17 10.22 1.07
C VAL A 20 -55.28 10.26 -0.17
N LEU A 21 -55.58 11.11 -1.15
CA LEU A 21 -54.74 11.30 -2.34
C LEU A 21 -53.41 11.96 -1.98
N GLY A 22 -53.41 12.90 -1.03
CA GLY A 22 -52.18 13.55 -0.56
C GLY A 22 -51.21 12.56 0.11
N VAL A 23 -51.74 11.71 0.99
CA VAL A 23 -50.94 10.68 1.69
C VAL A 23 -50.41 9.65 0.69
N THR A 24 -51.24 9.18 -0.24
CA THR A 24 -50.84 8.19 -1.25
C THR A 24 -49.72 8.73 -2.15
N LEU A 25 -49.83 10.00 -2.56
CA LEU A 25 -48.78 10.67 -3.34
C LEU A 25 -47.47 10.79 -2.56
N MET A 26 -47.54 11.16 -1.27
CA MET A 26 -46.37 11.31 -0.43
C MET A 26 -45.63 9.97 -0.26
N VAL A 27 -46.36 8.87 -0.02
CA VAL A 27 -45.77 7.53 0.09
C VAL A 27 -45.11 7.11 -1.24
N ALA A 28 -45.76 7.37 -2.37
CA ALA A 28 -45.19 7.05 -3.69
C ALA A 28 -43.88 7.82 -3.95
N ILE A 29 -43.80 9.10 -3.56
CA ILE A 29 -42.59 9.91 -3.69
C ILE A 29 -41.47 9.37 -2.80
N VAL A 30 -41.77 9.01 -1.55
CA VAL A 30 -40.77 8.45 -0.62
C VAL A 30 -40.21 7.13 -1.13
N VAL A 31 -41.06 6.24 -1.67
CA VAL A 31 -40.62 4.96 -2.25
C VAL A 31 -39.76 5.18 -3.51
N LEU A 32 -40.11 6.16 -4.35
CA LEU A 32 -39.30 6.52 -5.51
C LEU A 32 -37.94 7.08 -5.11
N LEU A 33 -37.88 7.98 -4.12
CA LEU A 33 -36.62 8.53 -3.61
C LEU A 33 -35.74 7.44 -2.98
N ALA A 34 -36.31 6.53 -2.19
CA ALA A 34 -35.57 5.41 -1.60
C ALA A 34 -34.99 4.47 -2.67
N SER A 35 -35.71 4.25 -3.77
CA SER A 35 -35.25 3.41 -4.89
C SER A 35 -34.07 4.04 -5.63
N VAL A 36 -34.06 5.37 -5.80
CA VAL A 36 -32.92 6.10 -6.41
C VAL A 36 -31.66 6.02 -5.54
N VAL A 37 -31.80 6.13 -4.21
CA VAL A 37 -30.67 6.01 -3.28
C VAL A 37 -30.12 4.57 -3.26
N ALA A 38 -30.99 3.56 -3.25
CA ALA A 38 -30.56 2.16 -3.30
C ALA A 38 -29.82 1.81 -4.61
N GLY A 39 -30.25 2.39 -5.74
CA GLY A 39 -29.52 2.27 -7.01
C GLY A 39 -28.14 2.93 -6.96
N PHE A 40 -28.03 4.11 -6.36
CA PHE A 40 -26.75 4.81 -6.23
C PHE A 40 -25.76 4.04 -5.33
N VAL A 41 -26.20 3.48 -4.20
CA VAL A 41 -25.32 2.70 -3.30
C VAL A 41 -24.78 1.43 -3.97
N LEU A 42 -25.57 0.75 -4.79
CA LEU A 42 -25.11 -0.44 -5.52
C LEU A 42 -24.25 -0.12 -6.76
N THR A 43 -24.27 1.12 -7.25
CA THR A 43 -23.42 1.52 -8.41
C THR A 43 -22.06 2.07 -7.97
N TYR A 44 -21.90 2.41 -6.68
CA TYR A 44 -20.61 2.86 -6.12
C TYR A 44 -19.74 1.72 -5.57
N ASP A 45 -20.27 0.51 -5.44
CA ASP A 45 -19.46 -0.65 -5.02
C ASP A 45 -18.49 -1.11 -6.13
N ASP A 46 -18.79 -0.82 -7.41
CA ASP A 46 -17.91 -1.09 -8.56
C ASP A 46 -16.99 0.09 -8.93
N GLN A 47 -17.19 1.29 -8.34
CA GLN A 47 -16.37 2.49 -8.59
C GLN A 47 -15.50 2.92 -7.40
N LEU A 48 -15.52 2.14 -6.32
CA LEU A 48 -14.44 2.11 -5.32
C LEU A 48 -13.41 1.03 -5.64
N ARG A 49 -13.32 0.59 -6.90
CA ARG A 49 -12.03 0.12 -7.41
C ARG A 49 -11.11 1.31 -7.25
N GLU A 50 -10.19 1.20 -6.28
CA GLU A 50 -9.12 2.16 -6.07
C GLU A 50 -8.60 2.58 -7.45
N PRO A 51 -8.33 3.88 -7.68
CA PRO A 51 -7.58 4.23 -8.86
C PRO A 51 -6.32 3.38 -8.83
N GLU A 52 -6.25 2.38 -9.70
CA GLU A 52 -4.99 1.82 -10.16
C GLU A 52 -4.27 3.03 -10.74
N PHE A 53 -3.50 3.71 -9.89
CA PHE A 53 -2.49 4.63 -10.32
C PHE A 53 -1.50 3.75 -11.08
N ASP A 54 -1.79 3.52 -12.35
CA ASP A 54 -0.78 3.29 -13.38
C ASP A 54 0.05 4.57 -13.45
N ASN A 55 0.88 4.77 -12.42
CA ASN A 55 2.05 5.61 -12.48
C ASN A 55 3.12 4.87 -13.31
N ALA A 56 2.73 4.37 -14.49
CA ALA A 56 3.62 3.99 -15.55
C ALA A 56 4.06 5.26 -16.29
N THR A 57 4.71 6.15 -15.54
CA THR A 57 5.58 7.16 -16.14
C THR A 57 7.00 6.74 -15.79
N ASP A 58 7.68 6.17 -16.78
CA ASP A 58 9.13 6.02 -16.81
C ASP A 58 9.72 4.91 -15.91
N GLY A 59 9.80 3.67 -16.43
CA GLY A 59 10.83 2.70 -16.04
C GLY A 59 10.92 2.22 -14.58
N SER A 60 10.06 2.64 -13.66
CA SER A 60 10.08 2.14 -12.27
C SER A 60 9.51 0.73 -12.23
N ILE A 61 10.38 -0.28 -12.40
CA ILE A 61 10.09 -1.65 -12.03
C ILE A 61 9.73 -1.61 -10.54
N ASN A 62 8.46 -1.83 -10.18
CA ASN A 62 8.08 -1.99 -8.78
C ASN A 62 8.75 -3.27 -8.27
N PRO A 63 9.79 -3.19 -7.42
CA PRO A 63 10.58 -4.36 -7.04
C PRO A 63 9.74 -5.37 -6.26
N TRP A 64 8.65 -4.91 -5.63
CA TRP A 64 7.72 -5.76 -4.91
C TRP A 64 6.89 -6.69 -5.82
N SER A 65 6.81 -6.39 -7.12
CA SER A 65 6.16 -7.29 -8.08
C SER A 65 6.91 -8.61 -8.27
N ASN A 66 8.21 -8.64 -7.94
CA ASN A 66 8.94 -9.88 -7.81
C ASN A 66 8.60 -10.50 -6.44
N THR A 67 7.75 -11.53 -6.45
CA THR A 67 7.35 -12.24 -5.22
C THR A 67 8.48 -13.03 -4.58
N ASP A 68 9.57 -13.28 -5.31
CA ASP A 68 10.62 -14.20 -4.89
C ASP A 68 11.85 -13.46 -4.32
N ALA A 69 11.86 -12.13 -4.38
CA ALA A 69 12.93 -11.32 -3.81
C ALA A 69 12.86 -11.32 -2.27
N LEU A 70 13.93 -11.79 -1.63
CA LEU A 70 14.06 -11.84 -0.17
C LEU A 70 13.96 -10.47 0.48
N LEU A 71 14.56 -9.45 -0.15
CA LEU A 71 14.55 -8.06 0.29
C LEU A 71 14.31 -7.16 -0.92
N ALA A 72 13.32 -6.28 -0.85
CA ALA A 72 12.94 -5.43 -1.96
C ALA A 72 12.57 -4.00 -1.51
N PRO A 73 13.23 -2.96 -2.03
CA PRO A 73 12.85 -1.57 -1.79
C PRO A 73 11.61 -1.22 -2.60
N ARG A 74 10.84 -0.25 -2.13
CA ARG A 74 9.77 0.36 -2.92
C ARG A 74 10.32 1.32 -3.98
N ASP A 75 11.41 2.02 -3.66
CA ASP A 75 12.18 2.87 -4.56
C ASP A 75 13.63 2.34 -4.59
N PRO A 76 14.07 1.66 -5.66
CA PRO A 76 15.42 1.11 -5.74
C PRO A 76 16.49 2.15 -6.09
N THR A 77 16.20 3.46 -6.07
CA THR A 77 17.16 4.48 -6.47
C THR A 77 18.34 4.58 -5.48
N ALA A 78 19.57 4.55 -5.98
CA ALA A 78 20.78 4.72 -5.17
C ALA A 78 20.76 6.03 -4.36
N GLY A 79 21.10 5.94 -3.08
CA GLY A 79 21.10 7.05 -2.12
C GLY A 79 19.71 7.62 -1.79
N ALA A 80 18.63 6.92 -2.10
CA ALA A 80 17.31 7.28 -1.59
C ALA A 80 17.24 7.03 -0.07
N GLU A 81 16.58 7.94 0.65
CA GLU A 81 16.40 7.87 2.11
C GLU A 81 14.91 7.70 2.43
N ASN A 82 14.59 7.14 3.61
CA ASN A 82 13.21 6.86 4.04
C ASN A 82 12.48 6.01 2.98
N VAL A 83 13.15 4.94 2.56
CA VAL A 83 12.63 3.98 1.61
C VAL A 83 11.94 2.87 2.38
N ARG A 84 10.72 2.55 1.94
CA ARG A 84 9.99 1.39 2.42
C ARG A 84 10.59 0.11 1.85
N TYR A 85 10.86 -0.86 2.69
CA TYR A 85 11.36 -2.18 2.31
C TYR A 85 10.36 -3.27 2.66
N ARG A 86 10.42 -4.36 1.90
CA ARG A 86 9.75 -5.62 2.19
C ARG A 86 10.81 -6.71 2.32
N VAL A 87 10.77 -7.45 3.42
CA VAL A 87 11.44 -8.75 3.55
C VAL A 87 10.38 -9.82 3.33
N ARG A 88 10.69 -10.84 2.52
CA ARG A 88 9.81 -12.00 2.31
C ARG A 88 10.62 -13.28 2.30
N ILE A 89 10.31 -14.20 3.20
CA ILE A 89 11.02 -15.48 3.34
C ILE A 89 10.01 -16.63 3.49
N GLU A 90 10.21 -17.71 2.75
CA GLU A 90 9.43 -18.95 2.88
C GLU A 90 10.20 -19.94 3.76
N ILE A 91 9.59 -20.46 4.81
CA ILE A 91 10.22 -21.45 5.69
C ILE A 91 10.52 -22.73 4.90
N LYS A 92 11.79 -23.10 4.81
CA LYS A 92 12.28 -24.31 4.14
C LYS A 92 12.44 -25.47 5.11
N ASP A 93 12.84 -25.19 6.35
CA ASP A 93 12.95 -26.20 7.41
C ASP A 93 12.02 -25.86 8.59
N ALA A 94 11.06 -26.75 8.84
CA ALA A 94 10.10 -26.59 9.94
C ALA A 94 10.70 -26.93 11.32
N ASN A 95 11.91 -27.49 11.38
CA ASN A 95 12.55 -27.86 12.65
C ASN A 95 13.21 -26.67 13.36
N MET A 96 12.55 -25.51 13.36
CA MET A 96 13.02 -24.34 14.10
C MET A 96 13.05 -24.63 15.59
N GLU A 97 14.18 -24.32 16.24
CA GLU A 97 14.30 -24.48 17.69
C GLU A 97 13.24 -23.63 18.42
N GLY A 98 12.55 -24.25 19.38
CA GLY A 98 11.53 -23.57 20.21
C GLY A 98 10.09 -23.68 19.72
N ASP A 99 9.82 -24.33 18.58
CA ASP A 99 8.48 -24.45 17.99
C ASP A 99 7.79 -23.08 17.74
N SER A 100 8.54 -21.98 17.64
CA SER A 100 8.03 -20.63 17.41
C SER A 100 9.05 -19.79 16.65
N LEU A 101 8.61 -18.69 16.01
CA LEU A 101 9.51 -17.69 15.46
C LEU A 101 9.91 -16.70 16.55
N ASN A 102 11.20 -16.62 16.86
CA ASN A 102 11.77 -15.79 17.92
C ASN A 102 12.70 -14.70 17.36
N GLU A 103 13.21 -14.89 16.15
CA GLU A 103 14.18 -13.97 15.57
C GLU A 103 14.13 -13.98 14.04
N LEU A 104 14.28 -12.79 13.44
CA LEU A 104 14.50 -12.58 12.03
C LEU A 104 15.70 -11.64 11.84
N ASP A 105 16.79 -12.16 11.30
CA ASP A 105 17.95 -11.38 10.91
C ASP A 105 17.95 -11.10 9.41
N VAL A 106 18.30 -9.88 9.04
CA VAL A 106 18.46 -9.43 7.66
C VAL A 106 19.81 -8.74 7.54
N SER A 107 20.64 -9.20 6.62
CA SER A 107 21.95 -8.61 6.35
C SER A 107 22.13 -8.34 4.86
N VAL A 108 22.81 -7.25 4.56
CA VAL A 108 23.13 -6.85 3.18
C VAL A 108 24.64 -6.62 3.09
N THR A 109 25.28 -7.15 2.04
CA THR A 109 26.72 -7.00 1.85
C THR A 109 27.05 -5.62 1.27
N THR A 110 27.00 -4.60 2.13
CA THR A 110 27.33 -3.21 1.79
C THR A 110 28.17 -2.57 2.89
N SER A 111 28.88 -1.48 2.55
CA SER A 111 29.54 -0.62 3.54
C SER A 111 28.69 0.56 3.99
N ASP A 112 27.53 0.78 3.36
CA ASP A 112 26.58 1.83 3.72
C ASP A 112 25.70 1.40 4.91
N ASP A 113 25.23 2.38 5.68
CA ASP A 113 24.51 2.17 6.94
C ASP A 113 22.99 2.08 6.77
N MET A 114 22.56 1.19 5.88
CA MET A 114 21.17 1.11 5.36
C MET A 114 20.08 1.18 6.44
N PHE A 115 20.24 0.43 7.54
CA PHE A 115 19.22 0.26 8.57
C PHE A 115 19.38 1.23 9.75
N SER A 116 20.43 2.06 9.81
CA SER A 116 20.72 2.92 10.97
C SER A 116 19.62 3.94 11.33
N GLY A 117 18.76 4.28 10.38
CA GLY A 117 17.62 5.17 10.58
C GLY A 117 16.32 4.49 11.03
N THR A 118 16.30 3.17 11.13
CA THR A 118 15.09 2.37 11.36
C THR A 118 14.89 1.97 12.82
N SER A 119 13.64 1.67 13.16
CA SER A 119 13.21 1.24 14.49
C SER A 119 11.98 0.34 14.42
N ALA A 120 11.63 -0.34 15.51
CA ALA A 120 10.41 -1.14 15.58
C ALA A 120 9.13 -0.34 15.28
N SER A 121 9.11 0.97 15.52
CA SER A 121 7.94 1.81 15.21
C SER A 121 7.77 2.12 13.71
N ASP A 122 8.77 1.77 12.88
CA ASP A 122 8.70 1.93 11.44
C ASP A 122 8.11 0.69 10.75
N ILE A 123 7.81 -0.38 11.51
CA ILE A 123 7.07 -1.54 11.01
C ILE A 123 5.66 -1.09 10.63
N GLU A 124 5.25 -1.44 9.41
CA GLU A 124 3.91 -1.17 8.89
C GLU A 124 3.05 -2.43 8.83
N SER A 125 3.69 -3.59 8.65
CA SER A 125 3.06 -4.89 8.77
C SER A 125 4.11 -5.96 9.06
N PHE A 126 3.71 -6.98 9.83
CA PHE A 126 4.49 -8.19 10.03
C PHE A 126 3.54 -9.38 10.02
N GLU A 127 3.52 -10.12 8.92
CA GLU A 127 2.53 -11.14 8.63
C GLU A 127 3.16 -12.49 8.33
N VAL A 128 2.45 -13.56 8.67
CA VAL A 128 2.76 -14.93 8.27
C VAL A 128 1.60 -15.48 7.46
N GLU A 129 1.83 -15.77 6.19
CA GLU A 129 0.92 -16.55 5.35
C GLU A 129 1.20 -18.03 5.57
N LYS A 130 0.24 -18.74 6.17
CA LYS A 130 0.35 -20.17 6.41
C LYS A 130 0.02 -20.96 5.16
N THR A 131 0.56 -22.16 5.07
CA THR A 131 0.27 -23.13 4.00
C THR A 131 -1.21 -23.50 3.85
N ASP A 132 -2.05 -23.29 4.87
CA ASP A 132 -3.49 -23.47 4.80
C ASP A 132 -4.26 -22.26 4.21
N GLY A 133 -3.53 -21.21 3.84
CA GLY A 133 -4.04 -19.95 3.29
C GLY A 133 -4.51 -18.95 4.33
N THR A 134 -4.31 -19.21 5.63
CA THR A 134 -4.57 -18.22 6.67
C THR A 134 -3.42 -17.23 6.81
N THR A 135 -3.73 -15.97 7.11
CA THR A 135 -2.74 -14.94 7.43
C THR A 135 -2.81 -14.61 8.90
N LEU A 136 -1.65 -14.60 9.55
CA LEU A 136 -1.49 -14.19 10.94
C LEU A 136 -0.70 -12.88 10.98
N ASP A 137 -1.24 -11.87 11.65
CA ASP A 137 -0.52 -10.66 12.00
C ASP A 137 0.23 -10.91 13.31
N ILE A 138 1.55 -10.68 13.30
CA ILE A 138 2.45 -10.87 14.43
C ILE A 138 3.22 -9.59 14.81
N GLU A 139 2.77 -8.43 14.34
CA GLU A 139 3.42 -7.15 14.65
C GLU A 139 3.56 -6.92 16.17
N SER A 140 2.54 -7.33 16.94
CA SER A 140 2.55 -7.19 18.40
C SER A 140 3.55 -8.08 19.13
N ASP A 141 4.14 -9.08 18.45
CA ASP A 141 5.11 -10.00 19.02
C ASP A 141 6.54 -9.44 18.99
N VAL A 142 6.77 -8.29 18.33
CA VAL A 142 8.08 -7.65 18.22
C VAL A 142 8.51 -7.05 19.56
N ASP A 143 9.56 -7.63 20.14
CA ASP A 143 10.13 -7.22 21.44
C ASP A 143 11.40 -6.38 21.28
N GLY A 144 12.10 -6.48 20.14
CA GLY A 144 13.39 -5.84 19.93
C GLY A 144 13.72 -5.54 18.47
N TRP A 145 14.52 -4.49 18.30
CA TRP A 145 15.04 -4.01 17.02
C TRP A 145 16.49 -3.62 17.19
N VAL A 146 17.39 -4.38 16.60
CA VAL A 146 18.84 -4.22 16.81
C VAL A 146 19.53 -4.05 15.47
N VAL A 147 20.12 -2.87 15.26
CA VAL A 147 20.95 -2.59 14.08
C VAL A 147 22.42 -2.80 14.45
N SER A 148 23.14 -3.54 13.60
CA SER A 148 24.53 -3.93 13.83
C SER A 148 25.37 -3.82 12.54
N ASP A 149 26.63 -4.25 12.60
CA ASP A 149 27.60 -4.22 11.49
C ASP A 149 27.77 -2.85 10.80
N GLY A 150 27.65 -1.78 11.58
CA GLY A 150 27.75 -0.42 11.05
C GLY A 150 26.51 0.03 10.26
N GLY A 151 25.39 -0.69 10.38
CA GLY A 151 24.10 -0.34 9.77
C GLY A 151 23.66 -1.26 8.63
N SER A 152 24.47 -2.26 8.26
CA SER A 152 24.17 -3.19 7.17
C SER A 152 23.40 -4.45 7.60
N SER A 153 23.22 -4.64 8.91
CA SER A 153 22.52 -5.80 9.49
C SER A 153 21.42 -5.33 10.45
N LEU A 154 20.26 -5.96 10.36
CA LEU A 154 19.08 -5.72 11.18
C LEU A 154 18.63 -7.05 11.80
N GLN A 155 18.46 -7.08 13.11
CA GLN A 155 17.84 -8.16 13.85
C GLN A 155 16.50 -7.69 14.43
N ILE A 156 15.44 -8.45 14.17
CA ILE A 156 14.12 -8.27 14.76
C ILE A 156 13.89 -9.41 15.75
N GLN A 157 13.74 -9.06 17.03
CA GLN A 157 13.50 -10.01 18.10
C GLN A 157 12.01 -10.12 18.37
N LEU A 158 11.51 -11.35 18.44
CA LEU A 158 10.11 -11.66 18.70
C LEU A 158 9.97 -12.45 20.01
N SER A 159 8.82 -12.27 20.67
CA SER A 159 8.53 -12.98 21.92
C SER A 159 8.21 -14.47 21.69
N GLY A 160 7.83 -14.84 20.47
CA GLY A 160 7.53 -16.22 20.06
C GLY A 160 6.11 -16.67 20.44
N SER A 161 5.23 -15.73 20.79
CA SER A 161 3.92 -16.06 21.35
C SER A 161 2.80 -16.11 20.32
N GLU A 162 2.90 -15.31 19.26
CA GLU A 162 1.86 -15.19 18.24
C GLU A 162 2.02 -16.27 17.15
N TYR A 163 3.23 -16.49 16.63
CA TYR A 163 3.50 -17.54 15.64
C TYR A 163 4.19 -18.76 16.25
N THR A 164 3.35 -19.72 16.64
CA THR A 164 3.75 -21.03 17.14
C THR A 164 3.49 -22.12 16.10
N ASN A 165 4.31 -23.17 16.16
CA ASN A 165 4.34 -24.34 15.28
C ASN A 165 4.60 -23.97 13.79
N PRO A 166 5.82 -23.49 13.46
CA PRO A 166 6.18 -23.16 12.10
C PRO A 166 6.11 -24.39 11.18
N SER A 167 5.73 -24.17 9.93
CA SER A 167 5.62 -25.22 8.93
C SER A 167 6.37 -24.86 7.66
N THR A 168 7.01 -25.86 7.04
CA THR A 168 7.63 -25.68 5.72
C THR A 168 6.59 -25.16 4.73
N GLY A 169 6.92 -24.09 4.01
CA GLY A 169 6.06 -23.41 3.05
C GLY A 169 5.28 -22.24 3.64
N ASP A 170 5.28 -22.03 4.96
CA ASP A 170 4.76 -20.78 5.54
C ASP A 170 5.65 -19.61 5.08
N VAL A 171 5.05 -18.47 4.78
CA VAL A 171 5.75 -17.29 4.25
C VAL A 171 5.66 -16.15 5.24
N ILE A 172 6.80 -15.68 5.69
CA ILE A 172 6.94 -14.53 6.57
C ILE A 172 7.17 -13.29 5.70
N THR A 173 6.39 -12.24 5.92
CA THR A 173 6.54 -10.94 5.25
C THR A 173 6.59 -9.83 6.31
N VAL A 174 7.63 -9.01 6.28
CA VAL A 174 7.69 -7.77 7.08
C VAL A 174 7.89 -6.58 6.16
N VAL A 175 7.13 -5.52 6.40
CA VAL A 175 7.23 -4.24 5.70
C VAL A 175 7.56 -3.16 6.72
N PHE A 176 8.61 -2.40 6.44
CA PHE A 176 9.03 -1.30 7.31
C PHE A 176 9.60 -0.13 6.49
N ASP A 177 9.52 1.07 7.06
CA ASP A 177 10.03 2.31 6.45
C ASP A 177 11.37 2.76 7.07
N GLY A 178 11.91 3.87 6.59
CA GLY A 178 13.07 4.53 7.20
C GLY A 178 14.43 4.02 6.71
N VAL A 179 14.48 3.10 5.74
CA VAL A 179 15.73 2.55 5.22
C VAL A 179 16.41 3.53 4.27
N ALA A 180 17.73 3.61 4.32
CA ALA A 180 18.54 4.29 3.32
C ALA A 180 19.10 3.29 2.31
N ASN A 181 18.90 3.53 1.02
CA ASN A 181 19.52 2.73 -0.03
C ASN A 181 21.03 2.99 -0.08
N PRO A 182 21.85 1.99 -0.45
CA PRO A 182 23.25 2.19 -0.77
C PRO A 182 23.47 3.31 -1.77
N ASN A 183 24.60 4.01 -1.63
CA ASN A 183 24.92 5.19 -2.44
C ASN A 183 25.32 4.84 -3.87
N ASP A 184 25.90 3.66 -4.06
CA ASP A 184 26.33 3.16 -5.36
C ASP A 184 25.27 2.23 -5.96
N PRO A 185 24.91 2.39 -7.24
CA PRO A 185 24.02 1.46 -7.91
C PRO A 185 24.77 0.15 -8.21
N ASP A 186 24.28 -0.96 -7.66
CA ASP A 186 24.82 -2.31 -7.84
C ASP A 186 23.79 -3.37 -7.42
N THR A 187 24.16 -4.64 -7.56
CA THR A 187 23.50 -5.77 -6.92
C THR A 187 24.25 -6.16 -5.65
N TYR A 188 23.51 -6.21 -4.54
CA TYR A 188 24.04 -6.53 -3.21
C TYR A 188 23.57 -7.91 -2.77
N ASP A 189 24.47 -8.71 -2.18
CA ASP A 189 24.09 -9.99 -1.57
C ASP A 189 23.27 -9.75 -0.30
N VAL A 190 22.14 -10.42 -0.20
CA VAL A 190 21.23 -10.38 0.96
C VAL A 190 21.24 -11.75 1.62
N THR A 191 21.32 -11.77 2.96
CA THR A 191 21.07 -12.99 3.74
C THR A 191 19.98 -12.71 4.77
N VAL A 192 18.98 -13.59 4.80
CA VAL A 192 17.91 -13.59 5.80
C VAL A 192 18.02 -14.88 6.60
N VAL A 193 18.00 -14.77 7.93
CA VAL A 193 18.12 -15.89 8.85
C VAL A 193 16.95 -15.88 9.82
N LEU A 194 16.37 -17.04 10.08
CA LEU A 194 15.36 -17.24 11.12
C LEU A 194 15.96 -18.01 12.29
N ASN A 195 15.60 -17.62 13.52
CA ASN A 195 15.98 -18.27 14.78
C ASN A 195 17.46 -18.67 14.86
N GLU A 196 18.38 -17.70 14.90
CA GLU A 196 19.82 -17.96 15.12
C GLU A 196 20.51 -18.95 14.15
N GLY A 197 19.99 -19.15 12.92
CA GLY A 197 20.66 -19.95 11.88
C GLY A 197 19.93 -21.21 11.43
N GLU A 198 18.72 -21.46 11.94
CA GLU A 198 17.95 -22.67 11.62
C GLU A 198 17.39 -22.65 10.18
N ASP A 199 17.06 -21.47 9.65
CA ASP A 199 16.68 -21.29 8.25
C ASP A 199 17.40 -20.07 7.65
N GLU A 200 18.50 -20.31 6.96
CA GLU A 200 19.30 -19.29 6.27
C GLU A 200 19.00 -19.30 4.76
N GLN A 201 18.72 -18.11 4.21
CA GLN A 201 18.45 -17.93 2.80
C GLN A 201 19.21 -16.74 2.25
N SER A 202 19.82 -16.93 1.07
CA SER A 202 20.52 -15.88 0.35
C SER A 202 19.75 -15.44 -0.88
N GLY A 203 19.87 -14.16 -1.21
CA GLY A 203 19.24 -13.52 -2.37
C GLY A 203 20.02 -12.29 -2.79
N GLU A 204 19.42 -11.51 -3.68
CA GLU A 204 20.02 -10.30 -4.25
C GLU A 204 19.11 -9.10 -4.05
N LEU A 205 19.71 -7.95 -3.77
CA LEU A 205 19.07 -6.63 -3.74
C LEU A 205 19.62 -5.79 -4.89
N GLU A 206 18.76 -5.39 -5.83
CA GLU A 206 19.14 -4.51 -6.94
C GLU A 206 18.88 -3.04 -6.59
N ILE A 207 19.93 -2.21 -6.69
CA ILE A 207 19.86 -0.75 -6.52
C ILE A 207 20.23 -0.08 -7.85
N LEU A 208 19.35 0.78 -8.33
CA LEU A 208 19.44 1.42 -9.63
C LEU A 208 20.07 2.80 -9.55
N ALA A 209 20.79 3.18 -10.59
CA ALA A 209 21.33 4.53 -10.71
C ALA A 209 20.18 5.54 -10.75
N ARG A 210 20.38 6.70 -10.10
CA ARG A 210 19.46 7.83 -10.27
C ARG A 210 19.44 8.21 -11.75
N THR A 211 18.33 7.97 -12.42
CA THR A 211 18.11 8.47 -13.78
C THR A 211 17.99 9.99 -13.71
N GLU A 212 19.10 10.69 -13.95
CA GLU A 212 19.04 12.13 -14.17
C GLU A 212 18.21 12.37 -15.43
N SER A 213 16.97 12.83 -15.25
CA SER A 213 16.15 13.36 -16.35
C SER A 213 16.97 14.44 -17.06
N ILE A 214 17.57 14.08 -18.20
CA ILE A 214 18.24 15.02 -19.09
C ILE A 214 17.15 15.94 -19.62
N ARG A 215 16.88 17.03 -18.90
CA ARG A 215 16.11 18.15 -19.43
C ARG A 215 16.87 18.62 -20.66
N ALA A 216 16.36 18.29 -21.83
CA ALA A 216 16.83 18.80 -23.10
C ALA A 216 16.95 20.33 -22.95
N ARG A 217 18.19 20.83 -22.88
CA ARG A 217 18.41 22.27 -22.94
C ARG A 217 17.78 22.73 -24.26
N PRO A 218 16.80 23.65 -24.25
CA PRO A 218 16.25 24.16 -25.50
C PRO A 218 17.42 24.70 -26.29
N ALA A 219 17.62 24.19 -27.50
CA ALA A 219 18.66 24.65 -28.40
C ALA A 219 18.50 26.16 -28.54
N GLU A 220 19.41 26.93 -27.95
CA GLU A 220 19.51 28.36 -28.21
C GLU A 220 19.69 28.51 -29.72
N ARG A 221 18.65 29.04 -30.37
CA ARG A 221 18.67 29.43 -31.76
C ARG A 221 19.86 30.36 -31.95
N ALA A 222 20.93 29.85 -32.55
CA ALA A 222 21.99 30.67 -33.12
C ALA A 222 21.34 31.59 -34.16
N GLY A 223 21.09 32.84 -33.75
CA GLY A 223 20.72 33.92 -34.64
C GLY A 223 21.85 34.16 -35.61
N LEU A 224 21.75 33.59 -36.81
CA LEU A 224 22.60 33.95 -37.94
C LEU A 224 22.13 35.32 -38.45
N VAL A 225 22.68 36.38 -37.85
CA VAL A 225 22.64 37.73 -38.41
C VAL A 225 23.65 37.77 -39.55
N ALA A 226 23.19 37.51 -40.78
CA ALA A 226 23.94 37.87 -41.97
C ALA A 226 23.60 39.32 -42.33
N ALA A 227 24.49 40.23 -41.94
CA ALA A 227 24.58 41.56 -42.52
C ALA A 227 25.80 41.58 -43.46
N HIS A 228 25.57 41.75 -44.75
CA HIS A 228 26.27 42.68 -45.67
C HIS A 228 25.87 42.45 -47.13
#